data_AF-A0A9W6UTT9-F1
#
_entry.id   AF-A0A9W6UTT9-F1
#
_cell.length_a   1.000
_cell.length_b   1.000
_cell.length_c   1.000
_cell.angle_alpha   90.00
_cell.angle_beta   90.00
_cell.angle_gamma   90.00
#
_symmetry.space_group_name_H-M   'P 1'
#
loop_
_entity.id
_entity.type
_entity.pdbx_description
1 polymer ?
#
loop_
_entity_poly.entity_id
_entity_poly.type
_entity_poly.pdbx_seq_one_letter_code
_entity_poly.pdbx_strand_id
1 'polypeptide(L)'
;MLIHRLVEYAERPGSDLPPPYYRPKQVHWVLVVDERGESGRFVDRRPAKGSKDQPLTVNAPYAYRSGKTPPPYLLVDTAQYVLARPKSDLSDGRSSTKAQEEAIRRNGEYVALVRAWADSAPEEPLAQAMRRFVDAGGLRSLPVPEEVAHGDNVAVMIAGQWLHDLPSARRAWAEVVRDRKGGAREICLVCGDEGDLLATIPESIKSGAIPTSGPGKDAQLISINTAAQGRGGVLQLANTPVCERCGSRAMAALNSLLADPDRRRRDSESVTVWWTREPVEDDPLGALDDPTPETVGRLLDSLQHRPDPIAAEEVDTNAY
;
A
#
# COMPACT_ATOMS: atom_id res chain seq x y z
N MET A 1 -0.21 14.75 18.42
CA MET A 1 -0.18 13.27 18.27
C MET A 1 0.46 12.92 16.92
N LEU A 2 1.34 11.91 16.86
CA LEU A 2 2.06 11.52 15.62
C LEU A 2 1.12 11.31 14.43
N ILE A 3 0.06 10.53 14.61
CA ILE A 3 -0.90 10.19 13.53
C ILE A 3 -1.56 11.45 12.98
N HIS A 4 -1.92 12.41 13.84
CA HIS A 4 -2.50 13.68 13.41
C HIS A 4 -1.52 14.45 12.49
N ARG A 5 -0.23 14.53 12.85
CA ARG A 5 0.78 15.20 12.03
C ARG A 5 1.06 14.47 10.71
N LEU A 6 0.94 13.15 10.68
CA LEU A 6 1.02 12.37 9.44
C LEU A 6 -0.19 12.63 8.53
N VAL A 7 -1.39 12.79 9.09
CA VAL A 7 -2.58 13.18 8.31
C VAL A 7 -2.41 14.58 7.72
N GLU A 8 -1.94 15.56 8.50
CA GLU A 8 -1.65 16.90 7.99
C GLU A 8 -0.61 16.88 6.86
N TYR A 9 0.45 16.07 6.98
CA TYR A 9 1.41 15.86 5.90
C TYR A 9 0.75 15.27 4.64
N ALA A 10 -0.13 14.29 4.84
CA ALA A 10 -0.81 13.57 3.77
C ALA A 10 -1.82 14.41 2.97
N GLU A 11 -2.22 15.56 3.51
CA GLU A 11 -3.29 16.41 2.95
C GLU A 11 -2.75 17.72 2.39
N ARG A 12 -1.43 17.85 2.31
CA ARG A 12 -0.80 19.01 1.68
C ARG A 12 -1.16 19.09 0.20
N PRO A 13 -1.34 20.31 -0.32
CA PRO A 13 -1.37 20.53 -1.75
C PRO A 13 -0.14 19.89 -2.40
N GLY A 14 -0.35 19.09 -3.45
CA GLY A 14 0.73 18.44 -4.19
C GLY A 14 1.27 17.15 -3.58
N SER A 15 0.70 16.62 -2.49
CA SER A 15 1.10 15.30 -1.97
C SER A 15 0.76 14.20 -2.99
N ASP A 16 1.77 13.53 -3.54
CA ASP A 16 1.60 12.37 -4.42
C ASP A 16 1.48 11.07 -3.60
N LEU A 17 0.40 10.98 -2.82
CA LEU A 17 0.10 9.79 -2.04
C LEU A 17 -0.89 8.87 -2.76
N PRO A 18 -0.75 7.55 -2.59
CA PRO A 18 -1.72 6.60 -3.12
C PRO A 18 -3.15 6.90 -2.65
N PRO A 19 -4.17 6.53 -3.45
CA PRO A 19 -5.55 6.53 -2.99
C PRO A 19 -5.74 5.70 -1.71
N PRO A 20 -6.81 5.93 -0.92
CA PRO A 20 -7.13 5.08 0.23
C PRO A 20 -7.18 3.60 -0.17
N TYR A 21 -6.51 2.75 0.63
CA TYR A 21 -6.39 1.31 0.39
C TYR A 21 -5.62 0.91 -0.87
N TYR A 22 -4.76 1.80 -1.35
CA TYR A 22 -3.83 1.52 -2.43
C TYR A 22 -2.40 1.71 -1.91
N ARG A 23 -1.46 0.97 -2.51
CA ARG A 23 -0.03 1.18 -2.26
C ARG A 23 0.79 0.96 -3.53
N PRO A 24 1.97 1.58 -3.66
CA PRO A 24 2.87 1.32 -4.78
C PRO A 24 3.30 -0.15 -4.78
N LYS A 25 3.09 -0.82 -5.92
CA LYS A 25 3.36 -2.24 -6.10
C LYS A 25 4.00 -2.48 -7.46
N GLN A 26 5.08 -3.25 -7.48
CA GLN A 26 5.71 -3.70 -8.72
C GLN A 26 4.79 -4.71 -9.42
N VAL A 27 4.52 -4.46 -10.69
CA VAL A 27 3.79 -5.34 -11.61
C VAL A 27 4.80 -6.11 -12.45
N HIS A 28 4.68 -7.43 -12.46
CA HIS A 28 5.57 -8.31 -13.21
C HIS A 28 4.95 -8.65 -14.57
N TRP A 29 3.63 -8.88 -14.58
CA TRP A 29 2.88 -9.24 -15.77
C TRP A 29 1.63 -8.39 -15.90
N VAL A 30 1.26 -8.13 -17.15
CA VAL A 30 -0.04 -7.55 -17.46
C VAL A 30 -0.86 -8.54 -18.25
N LEU A 31 -2.03 -8.88 -17.71
CA LEU A 31 -3.08 -9.55 -18.46
C LEU A 31 -3.86 -8.48 -19.24
N VAL A 32 -3.63 -8.43 -20.55
CA VAL A 32 -4.39 -7.57 -21.47
C VAL A 32 -5.56 -8.39 -21.98
N VAL A 33 -6.77 -8.04 -21.56
CA VAL A 33 -8.03 -8.63 -22.04
C VAL A 33 -8.59 -7.71 -23.12
N ASP A 34 -9.19 -8.29 -24.16
CA ASP A 34 -9.87 -7.49 -25.19
C ASP A 34 -11.12 -6.78 -24.65
N GLU A 35 -11.60 -5.78 -25.39
CA GLU A 35 -12.77 -4.96 -25.02
C GLU A 35 -14.06 -5.76 -24.85
N ARG A 36 -14.15 -6.94 -25.47
CA ARG A 36 -15.32 -7.81 -25.40
C ARG A 36 -15.24 -8.79 -24.24
N GLY A 37 -14.06 -9.02 -23.68
CA GLY A 37 -13.82 -10.05 -22.68
C GLY A 37 -13.74 -11.46 -23.27
N GLU A 38 -13.39 -11.59 -24.54
CA GLU A 38 -13.42 -12.88 -25.28
C GLU A 38 -12.05 -13.57 -25.30
N SER A 39 -10.98 -12.78 -25.30
CA SER A 39 -9.60 -13.22 -25.36
C SER A 39 -8.70 -12.35 -24.48
N GLY A 40 -7.51 -12.88 -24.18
CA GLY A 40 -6.50 -12.15 -23.45
C GLY A 40 -5.10 -12.58 -23.86
N ARG A 41 -4.11 -11.83 -23.41
CA ARG A 41 -2.69 -12.16 -23.57
C ARG A 41 -1.87 -11.59 -22.43
N PHE A 42 -0.70 -12.18 -22.20
CA PHE A 42 0.24 -11.68 -21.22
C PHE A 42 1.28 -10.77 -21.86
N VAL A 43 1.67 -9.73 -21.12
CA VAL A 43 2.81 -8.87 -21.41
C VAL A 43 3.76 -8.92 -20.24
N ASP A 44 5.00 -9.34 -20.49
CA ASP A 44 6.07 -9.28 -19.50
C ASP A 44 6.48 -7.82 -19.26
N ARG A 45 6.52 -7.41 -18.00
CA ARG A 45 6.94 -6.06 -17.56
C ARG A 45 8.12 -6.10 -16.60
N ARG A 46 8.73 -7.28 -16.41
CA ARG A 46 9.95 -7.42 -15.65
C ARG A 46 11.10 -6.79 -16.45
N PRO A 47 11.96 -5.97 -15.82
CA PRO A 47 13.16 -5.47 -16.47
C PRO A 47 14.01 -6.63 -16.97
N ALA A 48 14.62 -6.48 -18.15
CA ALA A 48 15.57 -7.46 -18.64
C ALA A 48 16.74 -7.60 -17.66
N LYS A 49 17.25 -8.82 -17.52
CA LYS A 49 18.37 -9.09 -16.60
C LYS A 49 19.58 -8.22 -16.97
N GLY A 50 20.06 -7.41 -16.02
CA GLY A 50 21.17 -6.48 -16.23
C GLY A 50 20.78 -5.14 -16.87
N SER A 51 19.49 -4.91 -17.16
CA SER A 51 18.99 -3.61 -17.58
C SER A 51 18.97 -2.61 -16.42
N LYS A 52 19.10 -1.33 -16.77
CA LYS A 52 18.87 -0.19 -15.86
C LYS A 52 17.40 0.23 -15.81
N ASP A 53 16.52 -0.43 -16.57
CA ASP A 53 15.10 -0.11 -16.61
C ASP A 53 14.48 -0.31 -15.23
N GLN A 54 13.71 0.68 -14.79
CA GLN A 54 12.98 0.59 -13.54
C GLN A 54 11.80 -0.38 -13.70
N PRO A 55 11.54 -1.24 -12.69
CA PRO A 55 10.34 -2.06 -12.69
C PRO A 55 9.06 -1.22 -12.81
N LEU A 56 8.09 -1.69 -13.59
CA LEU A 56 6.77 -1.06 -13.64
C LEU A 56 6.15 -1.08 -12.23
N THR A 57 5.91 0.10 -11.68
CA THR A 57 5.24 0.28 -10.38
C THR A 57 3.93 1.01 -10.59
N VAL A 58 2.85 0.51 -10.00
CA VAL A 58 1.52 1.13 -10.02
C VAL A 58 0.97 1.24 -8.61
N ASN A 59 0.06 2.18 -8.36
CA ASN A 59 -0.73 2.19 -7.14
C ASN A 59 -1.77 1.08 -7.25
N ALA A 60 -1.62 0.04 -6.44
CA ALA A 60 -2.46 -1.16 -6.51
C ALA A 60 -3.31 -1.34 -5.25
N PRO A 61 -4.51 -1.94 -5.36
CA PRO A 61 -5.34 -2.34 -4.24
C PRO A 61 -4.57 -3.10 -3.16
N TYR A 62 -4.76 -2.67 -1.91
CA TYR A 62 -4.09 -3.24 -0.76
C TYR A 62 -4.91 -3.11 0.53
N ALA A 63 -4.90 -4.18 1.32
CA ALA A 63 -5.27 -4.17 2.72
C ALA A 63 -4.59 -5.37 3.38
N TYR A 64 -4.00 -5.17 4.56
CA TYR A 64 -3.26 -6.20 5.26
C TYR A 64 -4.08 -7.49 5.40
N ARG A 65 -3.57 -8.54 4.73
CA ARG A 65 -4.14 -9.89 4.72
C ARG A 65 -3.19 -10.86 5.41
N SER A 66 -3.71 -11.63 6.34
CA SER A 66 -2.99 -12.68 7.07
C SER A 66 -3.95 -13.82 7.42
N GLY A 67 -3.43 -14.90 7.99
CA GLY A 67 -4.23 -16.06 8.41
C GLY A 67 -4.17 -17.24 7.44
N LYS A 68 -4.98 -18.26 7.71
CA LYS A 68 -4.98 -19.54 6.97
C LYS A 68 -5.53 -19.41 5.55
N THR A 69 -6.48 -18.49 5.34
CA THR A 69 -7.15 -18.24 4.06
C THR A 69 -7.10 -16.73 3.75
N PRO A 70 -5.93 -16.18 3.38
CA PRO A 70 -5.83 -14.76 3.08
C PRO A 70 -6.71 -14.42 1.87
N PRO A 71 -7.47 -13.31 1.90
CA PRO A 71 -8.34 -12.96 0.79
C PRO A 71 -7.58 -12.36 -0.41
N PRO A 72 -8.18 -12.39 -1.62
CA PRO A 72 -7.64 -11.75 -2.81
C PRO A 72 -7.68 -10.22 -2.75
N TYR A 73 -6.83 -9.60 -3.58
CA TYR A 73 -6.90 -8.19 -3.97
C TYR A 73 -7.57 -8.06 -5.34
N LEU A 74 -8.37 -7.01 -5.50
CA LEU A 74 -9.11 -6.76 -6.73
C LEU A 74 -8.14 -6.33 -7.85
N LEU A 75 -8.18 -7.00 -9.00
CA LEU A 75 -7.54 -6.62 -10.28
C LEU A 75 -5.99 -6.51 -10.32
N VAL A 76 -5.31 -6.51 -9.17
CA VAL A 76 -3.83 -6.59 -9.06
C VAL A 76 -3.44 -7.51 -7.91
N ASP A 77 -3.18 -8.78 -8.22
CA ASP A 77 -2.77 -9.77 -7.23
C ASP A 77 -1.69 -10.72 -7.78
N THR A 78 -1.19 -11.64 -6.96
CA THR A 78 -0.19 -12.60 -7.42
C THR A 78 -0.79 -13.57 -8.43
N ALA A 79 0.03 -14.17 -9.28
CA ALA A 79 -0.38 -15.18 -10.26
C ALA A 79 -1.08 -16.38 -9.60
N GLN A 80 -0.79 -16.67 -8.33
CA GLN A 80 -1.53 -17.67 -7.57
C GLN A 80 -3.02 -17.32 -7.40
N TYR A 81 -3.36 -16.06 -7.15
CA TYR A 81 -4.76 -15.62 -7.08
C TYR A 81 -5.35 -15.40 -8.47
N VAL A 82 -4.64 -14.70 -9.36
CA VAL A 82 -5.21 -14.29 -10.65
C VAL A 82 -5.34 -15.46 -11.62
N LEU A 83 -4.39 -16.41 -11.62
CA LEU A 83 -4.24 -17.44 -12.66
C LEU A 83 -4.27 -18.87 -12.12
N ALA A 84 -4.59 -19.05 -10.84
CA ALA A 84 -4.47 -20.33 -10.14
C ALA A 84 -3.07 -20.97 -10.27
N ARG A 85 -1.99 -20.16 -10.39
CA ARG A 85 -0.63 -20.70 -10.50
C ARG A 85 -0.14 -21.25 -9.16
N PRO A 86 0.09 -22.57 -9.04
CA PRO A 86 0.46 -23.17 -7.78
C PRO A 86 1.89 -22.80 -7.37
N LYS A 87 2.11 -22.76 -6.06
CA LYS A 87 3.45 -22.62 -5.51
C LYS A 87 4.19 -23.95 -5.65
N SER A 88 5.38 -23.91 -6.26
CA SER A 88 6.34 -25.00 -6.18
C SER A 88 6.80 -25.20 -4.74
N ASP A 89 6.46 -26.36 -4.17
CA ASP A 89 6.72 -26.73 -2.78
C ASP A 89 7.40 -28.09 -2.63
N LEU A 90 7.71 -28.76 -3.75
CA LEU A 90 8.47 -30.00 -3.81
C LEU A 90 9.94 -29.71 -4.18
N SER A 91 10.84 -30.58 -3.74
CA SER A 91 12.30 -30.43 -3.94
C SER A 91 12.74 -30.44 -5.40
N ASP A 92 11.91 -30.99 -6.29
CA ASP A 92 12.15 -31.06 -7.73
C ASP A 92 11.51 -29.89 -8.51
N GLY A 93 11.01 -28.87 -7.81
CA GLY A 93 10.39 -27.70 -8.42
C GLY A 93 8.92 -27.89 -8.83
N ARG A 94 8.34 -29.07 -8.65
CA ARG A 94 6.91 -29.32 -8.90
C ARG A 94 6.03 -28.81 -7.74
N SER A 95 4.72 -28.76 -8.00
CA SER A 95 3.71 -28.38 -7.01
C SER A 95 2.95 -29.61 -6.52
N SER A 96 2.83 -29.77 -5.20
CA SER A 96 2.00 -30.79 -4.57
C SER A 96 0.52 -30.63 -4.93
N THR A 97 -0.28 -31.69 -4.80
CA THR A 97 -1.75 -31.63 -4.98
C THR A 97 -2.36 -30.54 -4.09
N LYS A 98 -1.89 -30.42 -2.85
CA LYS A 98 -2.35 -29.39 -1.90
C LYS A 98 -2.07 -27.98 -2.40
N ALA A 99 -0.89 -27.73 -2.99
CA ALA A 99 -0.55 -26.43 -3.57
C ALA A 99 -1.42 -26.10 -4.80
N GLN A 100 -1.77 -27.11 -5.58
CA GLN A 100 -2.69 -26.98 -6.73
C GLN A 100 -4.12 -26.66 -6.28
N GLU A 101 -4.66 -27.41 -5.32
CA GLU A 101 -5.99 -27.17 -4.73
C GLU A 101 -6.10 -25.78 -4.12
N GLU A 102 -5.07 -25.36 -3.37
CA GLU A 102 -5.04 -24.03 -2.75
C GLU A 102 -5.00 -22.90 -3.79
N ALA A 103 -4.29 -23.07 -4.90
CA ALA A 103 -4.27 -22.08 -5.98
C ALA A 103 -5.61 -22.00 -6.70
N ILE A 104 -6.28 -23.13 -6.93
CA ILE A 104 -7.65 -23.16 -7.48
C ILE A 104 -8.63 -22.47 -6.54
N ARG A 105 -8.55 -22.75 -5.22
CA ARG A 105 -9.40 -22.12 -4.20
C ARG A 105 -9.21 -20.59 -4.20
N ARG A 106 -7.97 -20.11 -4.16
CA ARG A 106 -7.62 -18.68 -4.20
C ARG A 106 -8.14 -18.00 -5.47
N ASN A 107 -8.02 -18.67 -6.61
CA ASN A 107 -8.54 -18.16 -7.86
C ASN A 107 -10.07 -18.09 -7.88
N GLY A 108 -10.76 -19.08 -7.29
CA GLY A 108 -12.20 -19.03 -7.11
C GLY A 108 -12.65 -17.81 -6.30
N GLU A 109 -11.96 -17.49 -5.21
CA GLU A 109 -12.21 -16.29 -4.41
C GLU A 109 -11.91 -15.00 -5.19
N TYR A 110 -10.84 -14.98 -5.98
CA TYR A 110 -10.51 -13.84 -6.85
C TYR A 110 -11.59 -13.61 -7.92
N VAL A 111 -12.06 -14.67 -8.58
CA VAL A 111 -13.15 -14.60 -9.56
C VAL A 111 -14.44 -14.10 -8.91
N ALA A 112 -14.78 -14.57 -7.71
CA ALA A 112 -15.94 -14.07 -6.97
C ALA A 112 -15.81 -12.58 -6.66
N LEU A 113 -14.62 -12.10 -6.28
CA LEU A 113 -14.35 -10.68 -6.04
C LEU A 113 -14.51 -9.83 -7.32
N VAL A 114 -14.02 -10.32 -8.46
CA VAL A 114 -14.19 -9.64 -9.77
C VAL A 114 -15.67 -9.58 -10.17
N ARG A 115 -16.43 -10.67 -9.95
CA ARG A 115 -17.88 -10.69 -10.19
C ARG A 115 -18.61 -9.68 -9.31
N ALA A 116 -18.30 -9.63 -8.01
CA ALA A 116 -18.89 -8.69 -7.08
C ALA A 116 -18.63 -7.22 -7.49
N TRP A 117 -17.42 -6.91 -7.98
CA TRP A 117 -17.13 -5.59 -8.55
C TRP A 117 -18.03 -5.30 -9.77
N ALA A 118 -18.12 -6.23 -10.72
CA ALA A 118 -18.98 -6.05 -11.89
C ALA A 118 -20.48 -5.95 -11.55
N ASP A 119 -20.95 -6.66 -10.52
CA ASP A 119 -22.32 -6.55 -10.00
C ASP A 119 -22.57 -5.17 -9.35
N SER A 120 -21.56 -4.60 -8.67
CA SER A 120 -21.65 -3.27 -8.05
C SER A 120 -21.56 -2.09 -9.03
N ALA A 121 -21.17 -2.35 -10.29
CA ALA A 121 -20.98 -1.35 -11.33
C ALA A 121 -21.53 -1.85 -12.68
N PRO A 122 -22.85 -2.08 -12.80
CA PRO A 122 -23.48 -2.60 -14.02
C PRO A 122 -23.28 -1.67 -15.24
N GLU A 123 -23.12 -0.36 -15.00
CA GLU A 123 -22.87 0.66 -16.01
C GLU A 123 -21.41 0.77 -16.46
N GLU A 124 -20.46 0.10 -15.78
CA GLU A 124 -19.04 0.12 -16.13
C GLU A 124 -18.73 -0.93 -17.22
N PRO A 125 -18.52 -0.53 -18.49
CA PRO A 125 -18.38 -1.50 -19.59
C PRO A 125 -17.17 -2.41 -19.42
N LEU A 126 -16.07 -1.89 -18.86
CA LEU A 126 -14.85 -2.65 -18.65
C LEU A 126 -14.98 -3.69 -17.53
N ALA A 127 -15.83 -3.41 -16.53
CA ALA A 127 -16.18 -4.38 -15.49
C ALA A 127 -17.00 -5.53 -16.09
N GLN A 128 -17.95 -5.22 -16.98
CA GLN A 128 -18.74 -6.25 -17.67
C GLN A 128 -17.90 -7.06 -18.66
N ALA A 129 -16.94 -6.44 -19.35
CA ALA A 129 -15.98 -7.16 -20.19
C ALA A 129 -15.12 -8.13 -19.35
N MET A 130 -14.58 -7.65 -18.23
CA MET A 130 -13.81 -8.51 -17.34
C MET A 130 -14.66 -9.64 -16.75
N ARG A 131 -15.93 -9.38 -16.41
CA ARG A 131 -16.89 -10.40 -15.99
C ARG A 131 -17.06 -11.50 -17.03
N ARG A 132 -17.32 -11.12 -18.29
CA ARG A 132 -17.46 -12.10 -19.40
C ARG A 132 -16.20 -12.96 -19.53
N PHE A 133 -15.02 -12.34 -19.44
CA PHE A 133 -13.75 -13.05 -19.51
C PHE A 133 -13.59 -14.08 -18.38
N VAL A 134 -13.91 -13.72 -17.13
CA VAL A 134 -13.81 -14.67 -16.01
C VAL A 134 -14.89 -15.75 -16.05
N ASP A 135 -16.10 -15.42 -16.49
CA ASP A 135 -17.23 -16.36 -16.58
C ASP A 135 -17.02 -17.41 -17.68
N ALA A 136 -16.35 -17.04 -18.77
CA ALA A 136 -15.89 -17.95 -19.80
C ALA A 136 -14.67 -18.81 -19.37
N GLY A 137 -14.16 -18.62 -18.14
CA GLY A 137 -13.00 -19.34 -17.62
C GLY A 137 -11.65 -18.84 -18.15
N GLY A 138 -11.61 -17.64 -18.75
CA GLY A 138 -10.44 -17.06 -19.42
C GLY A 138 -9.16 -17.05 -18.57
N LEU A 139 -9.26 -16.83 -17.26
CA LEU A 139 -8.12 -16.84 -16.34
C LEU A 139 -7.43 -18.21 -16.20
N ARG A 140 -8.15 -19.30 -16.50
CA ARG A 140 -7.66 -20.68 -16.39
C ARG A 140 -7.37 -21.32 -17.75
N SER A 141 -8.07 -20.91 -18.79
CA SER A 141 -7.92 -21.45 -20.14
C SER A 141 -6.83 -20.75 -20.95
N LEU A 142 -6.49 -19.50 -20.61
CA LEU A 142 -5.49 -18.75 -21.34
C LEU A 142 -4.09 -19.39 -21.21
N PRO A 143 -3.32 -19.54 -22.32
CA PRO A 143 -1.94 -19.96 -22.25
C PRO A 143 -1.11 -18.97 -21.42
N VAL A 144 -0.71 -19.38 -20.22
CA VAL A 144 0.13 -18.58 -19.33
C VAL A 144 1.60 -18.95 -19.59
N PRO A 145 2.51 -17.97 -19.81
CA PRO A 145 3.93 -18.23 -20.01
C PRO A 145 4.55 -19.07 -18.89
N GLU A 146 5.52 -19.92 -19.22
CA GLU A 146 6.17 -20.82 -18.25
C GLU A 146 6.96 -20.05 -17.19
N GLU A 147 7.42 -18.85 -17.52
CA GLU A 147 8.21 -17.98 -16.67
C GLU A 147 7.39 -17.25 -15.61
N VAL A 148 6.05 -17.38 -15.62
CA VAL A 148 5.16 -16.79 -14.61
C VAL A 148 5.28 -17.56 -13.30
N ALA A 149 5.91 -16.95 -12.30
CA ALA A 149 5.99 -17.53 -10.97
C ALA A 149 4.71 -17.25 -10.15
N HIS A 150 4.34 -18.15 -9.23
CA HIS A 150 3.16 -18.00 -8.37
C HIS A 150 3.09 -16.66 -7.59
N GLY A 151 4.25 -16.09 -7.27
CA GLY A 151 4.39 -14.84 -6.52
C GLY A 151 4.43 -13.59 -7.39
N ASP A 152 4.51 -13.73 -8.72
CA ASP A 152 4.55 -12.60 -9.63
C ASP A 152 3.22 -11.82 -9.57
N ASN A 153 3.29 -10.50 -9.47
CA ASN A 153 2.10 -9.67 -9.49
C ASN A 153 1.58 -9.50 -10.92
N VAL A 154 0.30 -9.81 -11.12
CA VAL A 154 -0.43 -9.67 -12.38
C VAL A 154 -1.43 -8.53 -12.23
N ALA A 155 -1.33 -7.52 -13.08
CA ALA A 155 -2.33 -6.46 -13.22
C ALA A 155 -3.18 -6.68 -14.48
N VAL A 156 -4.42 -6.20 -14.48
CA VAL A 156 -5.34 -6.37 -15.62
C VAL A 156 -5.54 -5.04 -16.37
N MET A 157 -5.48 -5.11 -17.70
CA MET A 157 -5.83 -4.01 -18.61
C MET A 157 -6.88 -4.42 -19.63
N ILE A 158 -7.77 -3.50 -19.99
CA ILE A 158 -8.71 -3.60 -21.13
C ILE A 158 -8.69 -2.24 -21.84
N ALA A 159 -8.71 -2.23 -23.18
CA ALA A 159 -8.70 -0.99 -23.98
C ALA A 159 -7.53 -0.04 -23.64
N GLY A 160 -6.39 -0.57 -23.19
CA GLY A 160 -5.25 0.22 -22.72
C GLY A 160 -5.44 0.91 -21.36
N GLN A 161 -6.54 0.65 -20.66
CA GLN A 161 -6.85 1.19 -19.33
C GLN A 161 -6.57 0.17 -18.23
N TRP A 162 -5.96 0.63 -17.14
CA TRP A 162 -5.80 -0.14 -15.92
C TRP A 162 -7.13 -0.30 -15.21
N LEU A 163 -7.62 -1.53 -15.07
CA LEU A 163 -8.94 -1.75 -14.46
C LEU A 163 -8.98 -1.33 -12.99
N HIS A 164 -7.86 -1.49 -12.27
CA HIS A 164 -7.76 -1.11 -10.86
C HIS A 164 -7.79 0.42 -10.65
N ASP A 165 -7.52 1.21 -11.69
CA ASP A 165 -7.59 2.68 -11.60
C ASP A 165 -9.00 3.22 -11.88
N LEU A 166 -9.92 2.39 -12.36
CA LEU A 166 -11.29 2.81 -12.61
C LEU A 166 -11.95 3.29 -11.31
N PRO A 167 -12.71 4.41 -11.35
CA PRO A 167 -13.42 4.90 -10.16
C PRO A 167 -14.36 3.84 -9.56
N SER A 168 -14.99 3.03 -10.39
CA SER A 168 -15.85 1.90 -9.97
C SER A 168 -15.07 0.84 -9.19
N ALA A 169 -13.89 0.45 -9.67
CA ALA A 169 -13.01 -0.51 -9.00
C ALA A 169 -12.46 0.03 -7.67
N ARG A 170 -12.07 1.32 -7.63
CA ARG A 170 -11.64 1.99 -6.40
C ARG A 170 -12.72 2.00 -5.33
N ARG A 171 -13.96 2.34 -5.69
CA ARG A 171 -15.11 2.29 -4.77
C ARG A 171 -15.39 0.87 -4.28
N ALA A 172 -15.49 -0.10 -5.19
CA ALA A 172 -15.74 -1.50 -4.83
C ALA A 172 -14.66 -2.07 -3.92
N TRP A 173 -13.39 -1.77 -4.18
CA TRP A 173 -12.29 -2.18 -3.30
C TRP A 173 -12.40 -1.53 -1.93
N ALA A 174 -12.72 -0.24 -1.85
CA ALA A 174 -12.88 0.45 -0.58
C ALA A 174 -13.99 -0.15 0.29
N GLU A 175 -15.14 -0.51 -0.31
CA GLU A 175 -16.20 -1.22 0.42
C GLU A 175 -15.73 -2.59 0.93
N VAL A 176 -15.04 -3.37 0.10
CA VAL A 176 -14.49 -4.67 0.52
C VAL A 176 -13.53 -4.52 1.70
N VAL A 177 -12.74 -3.45 1.75
CA VAL A 177 -11.85 -3.19 2.89
C VAL A 177 -12.65 -2.74 4.11
N ARG A 178 -13.63 -1.84 3.97
CA ARG A 178 -14.53 -1.43 5.05
C ARG A 178 -15.27 -2.59 5.67
N ASP A 179 -15.84 -3.48 4.89
CA ASP A 179 -16.55 -4.66 5.41
C ASP A 179 -15.64 -5.58 6.24
N ARG A 180 -14.35 -5.64 5.89
CA ARG A 180 -13.38 -6.51 6.57
C ARG A 180 -12.68 -5.86 7.75
N LYS A 181 -12.54 -4.53 7.71
CA LYS A 181 -11.66 -3.76 8.60
C LYS A 181 -12.40 -2.66 9.34
N GLY A 182 -13.69 -2.48 9.10
CA GLY A 182 -14.57 -1.55 9.79
C GLY A 182 -14.87 -2.04 11.21
N GLY A 183 -15.10 -1.07 12.09
CA GLY A 183 -15.44 -1.24 13.49
C GLY A 183 -16.74 -0.52 13.82
N ALA A 184 -16.82 0.01 15.04
CA ALA A 184 -17.97 0.78 15.48
C ALA A 184 -18.06 2.15 14.77
N ARG A 185 -19.22 2.78 14.86
CA ARG A 185 -19.41 4.20 14.53
C ARG A 185 -19.30 5.02 15.81
N GLU A 186 -18.31 5.91 15.87
CA GLU A 186 -17.97 6.70 17.06
C GLU A 186 -17.11 7.91 16.66
N ILE A 187 -16.61 8.67 17.64
CA ILE A 187 -15.70 9.80 17.41
C ILE A 187 -14.28 9.30 17.14
N CYS A 188 -13.66 9.77 16.06
CA CYS A 188 -12.25 9.51 15.78
C CYS A 188 -11.34 10.37 16.68
N LEU A 189 -10.38 9.76 17.39
CA LEU A 189 -9.41 10.49 18.24
C LEU A 189 -8.35 11.29 17.46
N VAL A 190 -8.31 11.16 16.13
CA VAL A 190 -7.34 11.88 15.28
C VAL A 190 -7.92 13.20 14.78
N CYS A 191 -9.12 13.18 14.19
CA CYS A 191 -9.75 14.37 13.62
C CYS A 191 -10.86 14.95 14.50
N GLY A 192 -11.42 14.20 15.46
CA GLY A 192 -12.53 14.64 16.29
C GLY A 192 -13.92 14.47 15.66
N ASP A 193 -14.00 14.00 14.42
CA ASP A 193 -15.27 13.79 13.72
C ASP A 193 -15.92 12.46 14.10
N GLU A 194 -17.25 12.41 14.10
CA GLU A 194 -18.04 11.18 14.22
C GLU A 194 -18.16 10.47 12.87
N GLY A 195 -17.94 9.16 12.85
CA GLY A 195 -18.08 8.36 11.63
C GLY A 195 -17.71 6.89 11.81
N ASP A 196 -17.66 6.16 10.71
CA ASP A 196 -17.27 4.75 10.71
C ASP A 196 -15.77 4.61 11.02
N LEU A 197 -15.46 3.78 12.01
CA LEU A 197 -14.11 3.57 12.48
C LEU A 197 -13.50 2.30 11.91
N LEU A 198 -12.18 2.22 12.00
CA LEU A 198 -11.43 1.02 11.69
C LEU A 198 -11.41 0.10 12.91
N ALA A 199 -11.71 -1.19 12.73
CA ALA A 199 -11.36 -2.22 13.69
C ALA A 199 -9.84 -2.43 13.72
N THR A 200 -9.16 -2.43 12.57
CA THR A 200 -7.69 -2.53 12.47
C THR A 200 -7.17 -1.63 11.36
N ILE A 201 -5.96 -1.10 11.50
CA ILE A 201 -5.33 -0.28 10.46
C ILE A 201 -5.10 -1.16 9.21
N PRO A 202 -5.70 -0.83 8.05
CA PRO A 202 -5.62 -1.69 6.87
C PRO A 202 -4.25 -1.68 6.21
N GLU A 203 -3.45 -0.64 6.40
CA GLU A 203 -2.11 -0.53 5.81
C GLU A 203 -1.01 -0.74 6.85
N SER A 204 -0.10 -1.67 6.58
CA SER A 204 1.09 -1.89 7.40
C SER A 204 2.25 -1.01 6.95
N ILE A 205 3.21 -0.78 7.84
CA ILE A 205 4.56 -0.36 7.48
C ILE A 205 5.19 -1.45 6.62
N LYS A 206 5.66 -1.08 5.43
CA LYS A 206 6.22 -2.02 4.44
C LYS A 206 7.42 -2.77 5.01
N SER A 207 7.48 -4.08 4.78
CA SER A 207 8.64 -4.87 5.19
C SER A 207 9.96 -4.31 4.65
N GLY A 208 10.98 -4.26 5.51
CA GLY A 208 12.27 -3.67 5.23
C GLY A 208 12.34 -2.16 5.44
N ALA A 209 11.20 -1.45 5.53
CA ALA A 209 11.18 0.00 5.73
C ALA A 209 11.72 0.42 7.11
N ILE A 210 11.60 -0.44 8.13
CA ILE A 210 12.20 -0.27 9.46
C ILE A 210 12.97 -1.53 9.88
N PRO A 211 13.96 -1.44 10.79
CA PRO A 211 14.56 -2.60 11.44
C PRO A 211 13.50 -3.40 12.22
N THR A 212 13.45 -4.70 11.98
CA THR A 212 12.56 -5.62 12.70
C THR A 212 13.33 -6.84 13.16
N SER A 213 13.01 -7.35 14.35
CA SER A 213 13.54 -8.62 14.88
C SER A 213 12.94 -9.80 14.12
N GLY A 214 13.44 -10.05 12.91
CA GLY A 214 13.07 -11.16 12.04
C GLY A 214 12.88 -10.74 10.59
N PRO A 215 13.23 -11.61 9.63
CA PRO A 215 13.14 -11.29 8.21
C PRO A 215 11.69 -11.14 7.73
N GLY A 216 11.44 -10.13 6.90
CA GLY A 216 10.31 -10.11 5.98
C GLY A 216 8.91 -9.88 6.57
N LYS A 217 8.79 -9.30 7.78
CA LYS A 217 7.49 -8.97 8.35
C LYS A 217 7.15 -7.50 8.13
N ASP A 218 5.91 -7.27 7.72
CA ASP A 218 5.28 -5.95 7.80
C ASP A 218 5.06 -5.59 9.29
N ALA A 219 5.23 -4.32 9.63
CA ALA A 219 5.01 -3.81 10.99
C ALA A 219 3.72 -2.98 11.05
N GLN A 220 3.13 -2.86 12.23
CA GLN A 220 1.91 -2.08 12.44
C GLN A 220 2.21 -0.92 13.37
N LEU A 221 1.79 0.29 12.99
CA LEU A 221 1.99 1.49 13.83
C LEU A 221 1.12 1.43 15.08
N ILE A 222 -0.11 0.92 14.96
CA ILE A 222 -1.01 0.63 16.07
C ILE A 222 -1.48 -0.82 15.94
N SER A 223 -1.19 -1.63 16.96
CA SER A 223 -1.58 -3.04 16.97
C SER A 223 -1.82 -3.52 18.39
N ILE A 224 -3.09 -3.72 18.73
CA ILE A 224 -3.54 -4.24 20.03
C ILE A 224 -4.11 -5.65 19.79
N ASN A 225 -3.24 -6.66 19.70
CA ASN A 225 -3.65 -8.03 19.35
C ASN A 225 -3.77 -8.95 20.57
N THR A 226 -3.31 -8.52 21.74
CA THR A 226 -3.44 -9.28 22.99
C THR A 226 -4.08 -8.43 24.09
N ALA A 227 -4.80 -9.07 25.00
CA ALA A 227 -5.56 -8.38 26.05
C ALA A 227 -4.65 -7.51 26.94
N ALA A 228 -3.40 -7.92 27.15
CA ALA A 228 -2.42 -7.15 27.93
C ALA A 228 -2.05 -5.79 27.30
N GLN A 229 -2.23 -5.63 25.99
CA GLN A 229 -1.95 -4.37 25.27
C GLN A 229 -3.13 -3.40 25.34
N GLY A 230 -4.34 -3.89 25.66
CA GLY A 230 -5.57 -3.13 25.62
C GLY A 230 -6.04 -2.67 26.99
N ARG A 231 -6.56 -1.45 27.09
CA ARG A 231 -7.25 -1.00 28.31
C ARG A 231 -8.47 -1.90 28.55
N GLY A 232 -8.56 -2.47 29.74
CA GLY A 232 -9.65 -3.37 30.11
C GLY A 232 -9.66 -4.69 29.33
N GLY A 233 -8.55 -5.09 28.70
CA GLY A 233 -8.47 -6.32 27.91
C GLY A 233 -9.08 -6.23 26.51
N VAL A 234 -9.59 -5.05 26.12
CA VAL A 234 -10.23 -4.83 24.82
C VAL A 234 -9.16 -4.81 23.72
N LEU A 235 -9.40 -5.60 22.67
CA LEU A 235 -8.50 -5.78 21.54
C LEU A 235 -8.72 -4.74 20.45
N GLN A 236 -7.77 -4.70 19.52
CA GLN A 236 -7.79 -3.93 18.29
C GLN A 236 -7.98 -2.41 18.55
N LEU A 237 -8.52 -1.67 17.60
CA LEU A 237 -8.63 -0.21 17.68
C LEU A 237 -9.83 0.30 18.51
N ALA A 238 -10.55 -0.57 19.22
CA ALA A 238 -11.71 -0.15 20.01
C ALA A 238 -11.35 0.87 21.12
N ASN A 239 -10.16 0.78 21.72
CA ASN A 239 -9.66 1.78 22.68
C ASN A 239 -8.90 2.95 22.03
N THR A 240 -8.62 2.86 20.73
CA THR A 240 -7.91 3.88 19.96
C THR A 240 -8.71 4.15 18.68
N PRO A 241 -9.93 4.74 18.78
CA PRO A 241 -10.82 4.85 17.65
C PRO A 241 -10.24 5.78 16.58
N VAL A 242 -10.01 5.22 15.39
CA VAL A 242 -9.45 5.92 14.22
C VAL A 242 -10.36 5.67 13.03
N CYS A 243 -10.81 6.74 12.36
CA CYS A 243 -11.63 6.63 11.14
C CYS A 243 -10.79 6.20 9.93
N GLU A 244 -11.47 5.71 8.89
CA GLU A 244 -10.85 5.29 7.63
C GLU A 244 -9.88 6.35 7.07
N ARG A 245 -10.34 7.59 6.92
CA ARG A 245 -9.54 8.69 6.36
C ARG A 245 -8.23 8.86 7.12
N CYS A 246 -8.31 9.01 8.44
CA CYS A 246 -7.13 9.25 9.28
C CYS A 246 -6.16 8.06 9.27
N GLY A 247 -6.68 6.83 9.37
CA GLY A 247 -5.86 5.63 9.35
C GLY A 247 -5.12 5.44 8.03
N SER A 248 -5.84 5.55 6.90
CA SER A 248 -5.25 5.39 5.57
C SER A 248 -4.26 6.51 5.23
N ARG A 249 -4.60 7.77 5.49
CA ARG A 249 -3.71 8.92 5.21
C ARG A 249 -2.43 8.87 6.03
N ALA A 250 -2.53 8.56 7.33
CA ALA A 250 -1.35 8.48 8.18
C ALA A 250 -0.38 7.37 7.74
N MET A 251 -0.89 6.21 7.33
CA MET A 251 -0.04 5.11 6.88
C MET A 251 0.57 5.36 5.50
N ALA A 252 -0.20 5.92 4.56
CA ALA A 252 0.33 6.32 3.26
C ALA A 252 1.45 7.36 3.41
N ALA A 253 1.26 8.37 4.27
CA ALA A 253 2.29 9.35 4.60
C ALA A 253 3.54 8.71 5.21
N LEU A 254 3.38 7.85 6.22
CA LEU A 254 4.51 7.19 6.86
C LEU A 254 5.29 6.30 5.88
N ASN A 255 4.61 5.51 5.06
CA ASN A 255 5.26 4.67 4.07
C ASN A 255 5.96 5.49 2.96
N SER A 256 5.40 6.64 2.59
CA SER A 256 6.03 7.59 1.65
C SER A 256 7.32 8.17 2.24
N LEU A 257 7.28 8.69 3.47
CA LEU A 257 8.45 9.22 4.17
C LEU A 257 9.53 8.15 4.37
N LEU A 258 9.14 6.93 4.74
CA LEU A 258 10.07 5.81 4.87
C LEU A 258 10.65 5.34 3.53
N ALA A 259 10.02 5.64 2.40
CA ALA A 259 10.50 5.30 1.06
C ALA A 259 11.40 6.37 0.45
N ASP A 260 11.31 7.60 0.94
CA ASP A 260 12.08 8.76 0.48
C ASP A 260 13.45 8.84 1.21
N PRO A 261 14.59 8.65 0.51
CA PRO A 261 15.91 8.78 1.12
C PRO A 261 16.22 10.20 1.61
N ASP A 262 15.59 11.23 1.04
CA ASP A 262 15.83 12.64 1.39
C ASP A 262 14.99 13.08 2.60
N ARG A 263 14.13 12.18 3.13
CA ARG A 263 13.26 12.45 4.28
C ARG A 263 13.39 11.41 5.38
N ARG A 264 14.43 10.58 5.30
CA ARG A 264 14.70 9.55 6.29
C ARG A 264 16.19 9.36 6.52
N ARG A 265 16.51 8.96 7.75
CA ARG A 265 17.83 8.47 8.14
C ARG A 265 17.66 7.11 8.79
N ARG A 266 18.43 6.14 8.30
CA ARG A 266 18.37 4.76 8.76
C ARG A 266 19.67 4.37 9.43
N ASP A 267 19.55 3.80 10.62
CA ASP A 267 20.63 3.12 11.33
C ASP A 267 20.34 1.61 11.45
N SER A 268 21.15 0.87 12.22
CA SER A 268 20.99 -0.58 12.40
C SER A 268 19.75 -0.98 13.21
N GLU A 269 19.24 -0.11 14.07
CA GLU A 269 18.20 -0.38 15.06
C GLU A 269 16.94 0.49 14.88
N SER A 270 17.04 1.62 14.17
CA SER A 270 15.99 2.62 14.03
C SER A 270 15.95 3.28 12.63
N VAL A 271 14.81 3.92 12.34
CA VAL A 271 14.66 4.85 11.22
C VAL A 271 14.02 6.11 11.74
N THR A 272 14.67 7.25 11.50
CA THR A 272 14.11 8.57 11.76
C THR A 272 13.57 9.12 10.45
N VAL A 273 12.34 9.63 10.45
CA VAL A 273 11.73 10.33 9.31
C VAL A 273 11.40 11.76 9.73
N TRP A 274 11.44 12.69 8.78
CA TRP A 274 11.15 14.10 9.02
C TRP A 274 10.35 14.73 7.90
N TRP A 275 9.63 15.78 8.28
CA TRP A 275 8.93 16.68 7.38
C TRP A 275 8.72 18.02 8.09
N THR A 276 8.75 19.09 7.33
CA THR A 276 8.40 20.47 7.75
C THR A 276 6.88 20.67 7.65
N ARG A 277 6.27 21.76 8.12
CA ARG A 277 4.80 21.96 7.95
C ARG A 277 4.44 22.35 6.51
N GLU A 278 5.32 23.10 5.88
CA GLU A 278 5.25 23.50 4.47
C GLU A 278 6.42 22.92 3.69
N PRO A 279 6.29 22.65 2.37
CA PRO A 279 7.42 22.25 1.56
C PRO A 279 8.57 23.28 1.65
N VAL A 280 9.77 22.82 1.97
CA VAL A 280 10.99 23.63 1.97
C VAL A 280 11.87 23.20 0.80
N GLU A 281 12.61 24.15 0.21
CA GLU A 281 13.52 23.87 -0.91
C GLU A 281 14.80 23.18 -0.45
N ASP A 282 15.35 23.60 0.69
CA ASP A 282 16.52 22.98 1.32
C ASP A 282 16.07 21.88 2.29
N ASP A 283 16.67 20.69 2.21
CA ASP A 283 16.46 19.62 3.21
C ASP A 283 17.27 19.94 4.48
N PRO A 284 16.62 20.35 5.58
CA PRO A 284 17.33 20.82 6.77
C PRO A 284 18.14 19.72 7.45
N LEU A 285 17.80 18.45 7.22
CA LEU A 285 18.47 17.31 7.86
C LEU A 285 19.40 16.56 6.91
N GLY A 286 19.26 16.69 5.59
CA GLY A 286 20.19 16.14 4.60
C GLY A 286 21.61 16.66 4.76
N ALA A 287 21.76 17.90 5.23
CA ALA A 287 23.04 18.48 5.60
C ALA A 287 23.78 17.73 6.72
N LEU A 288 23.10 16.91 7.52
CA LEU A 288 23.75 16.09 8.55
C LEU A 288 24.45 14.87 7.97
N ASP A 289 23.99 14.37 6.81
CA ASP A 289 24.54 13.18 6.17
C ASP A 289 25.55 13.54 5.06
N ASP A 290 25.37 14.68 4.36
CA ASP A 290 26.33 15.22 3.38
C ASP A 290 26.58 16.74 3.60
N PRO A 291 27.35 17.12 4.63
CA PRO A 291 27.59 18.52 4.94
C PRO A 291 28.48 19.20 3.91
N THR A 292 28.00 20.29 3.30
CA THR A 292 28.85 21.20 2.50
C THR A 292 29.59 22.19 3.40
N PRO A 293 30.78 22.69 3.01
CA PRO A 293 31.48 23.74 3.75
C PRO A 293 30.60 24.97 4.03
N GLU A 294 29.74 25.35 3.08
CA GLU A 294 28.79 26.45 3.21
C GLU A 294 27.75 26.18 4.30
N THR A 295 27.21 24.95 4.36
CA THR A 295 26.22 24.58 5.38
C THR A 295 26.84 24.48 6.77
N VAL A 296 28.07 23.98 6.88
CA VAL A 296 28.83 24.00 8.14
C VAL A 296 29.13 25.45 8.58
N GLY A 297 29.51 26.33 7.64
CA GLY A 297 29.71 27.75 7.89
C GLY A 297 28.46 28.42 8.44
N ARG A 298 27.31 28.25 7.78
CA ARG A 298 26.00 28.78 8.24
C ARG A 298 25.66 28.30 9.66
N LEU A 299 25.87 27.02 9.95
CA LEU A 299 25.62 26.48 11.30
C LEU A 299 26.53 27.11 12.35
N LEU A 300 27.83 27.23 12.07
CA LEU A 300 28.79 27.85 13.00
C LEU A 300 28.49 29.34 13.24
N ASP A 301 28.10 30.07 12.19
CA ASP A 301 27.71 31.48 12.29
C ASP A 301 26.43 31.66 13.12
N SER A 302 25.47 30.72 13.01
CA SER A 302 24.24 30.74 13.82
C SER A 302 24.51 30.64 15.33
N LEU A 303 25.57 29.92 15.74
CA LEU A 303 25.96 29.81 17.15
C LEU A 303 26.53 31.13 17.70
N GLN A 304 27.07 31.98 16.83
CA GLN A 304 27.63 33.29 17.18
C GLN A 304 26.56 34.39 17.21
N HIS A 305 25.47 34.23 16.45
CA HIS A 305 24.33 35.14 16.41
C HIS A 305 23.20 34.58 17.27
N ARG A 306 23.25 34.82 18.59
CA ARG A 306 22.10 34.54 19.46
C ARG A 306 21.00 35.56 19.14
N PRO A 307 19.80 35.16 18.68
CA PRO A 307 18.67 36.08 18.68
C PRO A 307 18.43 36.54 20.13
N ASP A 308 18.27 37.85 20.32
CA ASP A 308 17.88 38.41 21.61
C ASP A 308 16.57 37.72 22.04
N PRO A 309 16.48 37.13 23.26
CA PRO A 309 15.27 36.43 23.70
C PRO A 309 13.99 37.30 23.65
N ILE A 310 14.12 38.62 23.58
CA ILE A 310 12.99 39.56 23.39
C ILE A 310 12.61 39.75 21.91
N ALA A 311 13.55 39.54 20.98
CA ALA A 311 13.34 39.64 19.53
C ALA A 311 12.90 38.31 18.87
N ALA A 312 12.73 37.24 19.66
CA ALA A 312 12.06 36.01 19.22
C ALA A 312 10.54 36.24 19.10
N GLU A 313 10.13 37.25 18.33
CA GLU A 313 8.79 37.28 17.76
C GLU A 313 8.68 36.07 16.84
N GLU A 314 7.67 35.23 17.12
CA GLU A 314 7.33 33.98 16.43
C GLU A 314 8.49 33.34 15.66
N VAL A 315 9.15 32.36 16.29
CA VAL A 315 9.95 31.38 15.56
C VAL A 315 9.08 30.87 14.43
N ASP A 316 9.38 31.27 13.20
CA ASP A 316 8.73 30.71 12.03
C ASP A 316 8.97 29.21 12.12
N THR A 317 7.88 28.48 12.36
CA THR A 317 7.94 27.05 12.60
C THR A 317 8.37 26.26 11.35
N ASN A 318 8.59 26.95 10.23
CA ASN A 318 9.16 26.43 9.00
C ASN A 318 10.62 26.89 8.74
N ALA A 319 11.17 27.84 9.49
CA ALA A 319 12.53 28.34 9.28
C ALA A 319 13.56 27.47 10.04
N TYR A 320 14.22 26.57 9.31
CA TYR A 320 15.49 25.94 9.69
C TYR A 320 16.42 25.97 8.49
#